data_AF-A0A3D0KQC7-F1
#
_entry.id   AF-A0A3D0KQC7-F1
#
_cell.length_a   1.000
_cell.length_b   1.000
_cell.length_c   1.000
_cell.angle_alpha   90.00
_cell.angle_beta   90.00
_cell.angle_gamma   90.00
#
_symmetry.space_group_name_H-M   'P 1'
#
loop_
_entity.id
_entity.type
_entity.pdbx_description
1 polymer ?
#
loop_
_entity_poly.entity_id
_entity_poly.type
_entity_poly.pdbx_seq_one_letter_code
_entity_poly.pdbx_strand_id
1 'polypeptide(L)' 'LPNMTDAPRRLFIVTYAADDAIPLTENQVPHKYDGEIVRGVAAGRIRTSSYDMDMPEYPKTASFFGQQARSREAADGGAT' A
#
# COMPACT_ATOMS: atom_id res chain seq x y z
N LEU A 1 3.81 -5.02 21.65
CA LEU A 1 3.53 -6.11 22.61
C LEU A 1 2.26 -6.85 22.20
N PRO A 2 2.15 -8.16 22.46
CA PRO A 2 0.97 -8.96 22.17
C PRO A 2 -0.29 -8.39 22.85
N ASN A 3 -1.48 -8.73 22.35
CA ASN A 3 -2.71 -8.49 23.11
C ASN A 3 -2.83 -9.54 24.20
N MET A 4 -2.77 -9.12 25.46
CA MET A 4 -2.83 -10.02 26.64
C MET A 4 -4.25 -10.13 27.21
N THR A 5 -5.26 -9.65 26.48
CA THR A 5 -6.67 -9.64 26.91
C THR A 5 -7.55 -10.31 25.84
N ASP A 6 -8.73 -10.76 26.25
CA ASP A 6 -9.74 -11.35 25.35
C ASP A 6 -10.56 -10.30 24.58
N ALA A 7 -10.27 -9.01 24.77
CA ALA A 7 -10.98 -7.93 24.12
C ALA A 7 -10.37 -7.63 22.72
N PRO A 8 -11.21 -7.43 21.68
CA PRO A 8 -10.71 -7.09 20.34
C PRO A 8 -10.08 -5.69 20.33
N ARG A 9 -8.94 -5.55 19.66
CA ARG A 9 -8.35 -4.23 19.37
C ARG A 9 -8.98 -3.67 18.10
N ARG A 10 -9.62 -2.52 18.23
CA ARG A 10 -10.20 -1.80 17.10
C ARG A 10 -9.28 -0.66 16.70
N LEU A 11 -8.91 -0.63 15.42
CA LEU A 11 -8.08 0.42 14.85
C LEU A 11 -8.75 0.95 13.58
N PHE A 12 -8.63 2.25 13.37
CA PHE A 12 -8.94 2.90 12.12
C PHE A 12 -7.65 3.56 11.61
N ILE A 13 -7.20 3.16 10.44
CA ILE A 13 -5.94 3.63 9.84
C ILE A 13 -6.30 4.51 8.65
N VAL A 14 -5.67 5.69 8.57
CA VAL A 14 -5.77 6.62 7.43
C VAL A 14 -4.37 7.03 7.04
N THR A 15 -4.09 7.05 5.74
CA THR A 15 -2.82 7.48 5.18
C THR A 15 -3.00 8.84 4.52
N TYR A 16 -2.09 9.77 4.81
CA TYR A 16 -2.03 11.08 4.15
C TYR A 16 -0.72 11.18 3.37
N ALA A 17 -0.80 11.70 2.15
CA ALA A 17 0.34 12.03 1.31
C ALA A 17 0.28 13.52 0.93
N ALA A 18 1.43 14.08 0.57
CA ALA A 18 1.46 15.41 -0.04
C ALA A 18 0.84 15.33 -1.45
N ASP A 19 0.12 16.37 -1.86
CA ASP A 19 -0.51 16.44 -3.19
C ASP A 19 0.51 16.27 -4.33
N ASP A 20 1.72 16.77 -4.15
CA ASP A 20 2.81 16.67 -5.12
C ASP A 20 3.55 15.32 -5.10
N ALA A 21 3.16 14.39 -4.22
CA ALA A 21 3.71 13.04 -4.10
C ALA A 21 2.79 12.02 -4.76
N ILE A 22 3.05 11.73 -6.04
CA ILE A 22 2.21 10.82 -6.83
C ILE A 22 2.54 9.37 -6.51
N PRO A 23 1.53 8.52 -6.26
CA PRO A 23 1.74 7.09 -6.05
C PRO A 23 2.22 6.42 -7.34
N LEU A 24 3.17 5.49 -7.21
CA LEU A 24 3.74 4.75 -8.34
C LEU A 24 2.86 3.58 -8.78
N THR A 25 1.99 3.12 -7.91
CA THR A 25 1.00 2.06 -8.16
C THR A 25 -0.35 2.51 -7.69
N GLU A 26 -1.40 1.89 -8.22
CA GLU A 26 -2.77 2.12 -7.76
C GLU A 26 -2.93 1.77 -6.27
N ASN A 27 -3.97 2.33 -5.64
CA ASN A 27 -4.32 1.98 -4.28
C ASN A 27 -4.89 0.55 -4.22
N GLN A 28 -4.28 -0.28 -3.38
CA GLN A 28 -4.67 -1.69 -3.20
C GLN A 28 -6.05 -1.86 -2.57
N VAL A 29 -6.58 -0.82 -1.92
CA VAL A 29 -7.93 -0.79 -1.35
C VAL A 29 -8.63 0.47 -1.88
N PRO A 30 -9.10 0.45 -3.14
CA PRO A 30 -9.75 1.62 -3.74
C PRO A 30 -10.95 2.06 -2.92
N HIS A 31 -11.06 3.37 -2.71
CA HIS A 31 -12.18 3.97 -1.99
C HIS A 31 -12.48 5.36 -2.54
N LYS A 32 -13.70 5.84 -2.31
CA LYS A 32 -14.17 7.14 -2.86
C LYS A 32 -13.39 8.37 -2.40
N TYR A 33 -12.63 8.26 -1.31
CA TYR A 33 -11.83 9.34 -0.72
C TYR A 33 -10.38 9.36 -1.21
N ASP A 34 -10.05 8.53 -2.21
CA ASP A 34 -8.67 8.43 -2.70
C ASP A 34 -8.28 9.70 -3.45
N GLY A 35 -7.12 10.27 -3.11
CA GLY A 35 -6.65 11.55 -3.65
C GLY A 35 -7.41 12.80 -3.16
N GLU A 36 -8.28 12.70 -2.15
CA GLU A 36 -8.99 13.87 -1.62
C GLU A 36 -8.05 14.85 -0.90
N ILE A 37 -8.12 16.13 -1.27
CA ILE A 37 -7.36 17.20 -0.61
C ILE A 37 -8.05 17.57 0.71
N VAL A 38 -7.50 17.06 1.80
CA VAL A 38 -8.01 17.35 3.15
C VAL A 38 -7.56 18.71 3.69
N ARG A 39 -6.49 19.29 3.13
CA ARG A 39 -5.97 20.61 3.53
C ARG A 39 -5.12 21.23 2.43
N GLY A 40 -5.35 22.51 2.13
CA GLY A 40 -4.59 23.26 1.13
C GLY A 40 -5.27 23.28 -0.23
N VAL A 41 -4.49 23.39 -1.29
CA VAL A 41 -4.95 23.41 -2.69
C VAL A 41 -4.07 22.47 -3.52
N ALA A 42 -4.64 21.91 -4.58
CA ALA A 42 -3.87 21.12 -5.54
C ALA A 42 -2.74 21.96 -6.13
N ALA A 43 -1.50 21.48 -6.02
CA ALA A 43 -0.28 22.15 -6.46
C ALA A 43 -0.12 22.09 -7.99
N GLY A 44 -0.75 21.12 -8.65
CA GLY A 44 -0.68 20.94 -10.11
C GLY A 44 0.73 20.59 -10.62
N ARG A 45 1.61 20.10 -9.73
CA ARG A 45 2.97 19.68 -10.06
C ARG A 45 3.35 18.44 -9.27
N ILE A 46 4.28 17.67 -9.83
CA ILE A 46 4.82 16.46 -9.22
C ILE A 46 6.22 16.78 -8.69
N ARG A 47 6.47 16.46 -7.42
CA ARG A 47 7.80 16.59 -6.81
C ARG A 47 8.56 15.28 -6.99
N THR A 48 9.62 15.32 -7.78
CA THR A 48 10.46 14.15 -8.06
C THR A 48 11.93 14.54 -8.22
N SER A 49 12.81 13.54 -8.16
CA SER A 49 14.22 13.60 -8.56
C SER A 49 14.44 12.67 -9.75
N SER A 50 15.54 12.81 -10.49
CA SER A 50 15.90 11.83 -11.50
C SER A 50 16.19 10.47 -10.83
N TYR A 51 15.46 9.43 -11.22
CA TYR A 51 15.68 8.05 -10.78
C TYR A 51 15.25 7.07 -11.87
N ASP A 52 15.87 5.89 -11.85
CA ASP A 52 15.42 4.72 -12.60
C ASP A 52 14.99 3.65 -11.60
N MET A 53 13.91 2.93 -11.90
CA MET A 53 13.42 1.85 -11.05
C MET A 53 12.79 0.72 -11.87
N ASP A 54 12.90 -0.49 -11.36
CA ASP A 54 12.17 -1.64 -11.91
C ASP A 54 10.67 -1.46 -11.68
N MET A 55 9.86 -1.98 -12.61
CA MET A 55 8.41 -1.89 -12.51
C MET A 55 7.92 -2.68 -11.28
N PRO A 56 7.24 -2.03 -10.31
CA PRO A 56 6.73 -2.73 -9.15
C PRO A 56 5.62 -3.73 -9.53
N GLU A 57 5.67 -4.93 -8.94
CA GLU A 57 4.60 -5.90 -9.12
C GLU A 57 3.36 -5.49 -8.33
N TYR A 58 2.22 -5.37 -9.01
CA TYR A 58 0.95 -5.11 -8.35
C TYR A 58 0.37 -6.41 -7.78
N PRO A 59 0.12 -6.50 -6.46
CA PRO A 59 -0.36 -7.75 -5.88
C PRO A 59 -1.77 -8.09 -6.35
N LYS A 60 -1.92 -9.22 -7.04
CA LYS A 60 -3.23 -9.74 -7.49
C LYS A 60 -4.18 -10.17 -6.36
N THR A 61 -3.72 -10.17 -5.11
CA THR A 61 -4.52 -10.53 -3.94
C THR A 61 -4.44 -9.41 -2.91
N ALA A 62 -5.60 -8.93 -2.45
CA ALA A 62 -5.69 -7.87 -1.45
C ALA A 62 -5.21 -8.28 -0.05
N SER A 63 -5.15 -9.59 0.24
CA SER A 63 -4.74 -10.08 1.56
C SER A 63 -3.22 -10.19 1.67
N PHE A 64 -2.66 -9.52 2.69
CA PHE A 64 -1.28 -9.68 3.14
C PHE A 64 -0.91 -11.15 3.39
N PHE A 65 -1.83 -11.96 3.91
CA PHE A 65 -1.60 -13.39 4.13
C PHE A 65 -1.48 -14.17 2.81
N GLY A 66 -2.25 -13.79 1.78
CA GLY A 66 -2.16 -14.39 0.44
C GLY A 66 -0.87 -14.01 -0.29
N GLN A 67 -0.28 -12.86 0.04
CA GLN A 67 1.04 -12.47 -0.47
C GLN A 67 2.17 -13.23 0.24
N GLN A 68 2.08 -13.40 1.57
CA GLN A 68 3.06 -14.20 2.33
C GLN A 68 3.09 -15.67 1.92
N ALA A 69 1.93 -16.28 1.67
CA ALA A 69 1.84 -17.67 1.21
C ALA A 69 2.58 -17.87 -0.12
N ARG A 70 2.35 -16.97 -1.09
CA ARG A 70 3.05 -16.99 -2.39
C ARG A 70 4.55 -16.74 -2.25
N SER A 71 4.95 -15.83 -1.36
CA SER A 71 6.38 -15.59 -1.10
C SER A 71 7.07 -16.82 -0.51
N ARG A 72 6.37 -17.61 0.33
CA ARG A 72 6.88 -18.91 0.82
C ARG A 72 6.95 -19.95 -0.30
N GLU A 73 5.90 -20.11 -1.09
CA GLU A 73 5.89 -21.03 -2.25
C GLU A 73 7.01 -20.71 -3.27
N ALA A 74 7.28 -19.42 -3.51
CA ALA A 74 8.35 -18.98 -4.40
C ALA A 74 9.76 -19.24 -3.80
N ALA A 75 9.92 -19.11 -2.48
CA ALA A 75 11.18 -19.36 -1.79
C ALA A 75 11.50 -20.87 -1.65
N ASP A 76 10.46 -21.71 -1.55
CA ASP A 76 10.59 -23.15 -1.36
C ASP A 76 10.80 -23.93 -2.68
N GLY A 77 10.87 -23.23 -3.81
CA GLY A 77 11.12 -23.80 -5.14
C GLY A 77 9.88 -24.46 -5.71
N GLY A 78 9.42 -23.96 -6.87
CA GLY A 78 8.42 -24.64 -7.67
C GLY A 78 8.86 -26.07 -8.00
N ALA A 79 8.36 -27.03 -7.22
CA ALA A 79 8.42 -28.45 -7.52
C ALA A 79 7.04 -28.87 -8.05
N THR A 80 6.79 -28.53 -9.32
CA THR A 80 6.22 -29.37 -10.41
C THR A 80 6.07 -28.53 -11.66
#